data_AF-A0A939AEG4-F1
#
_entry.id   AF-A0A939AEG4-F1
#
_cell.length_a   1.000
_cell.length_b   1.000
_cell.length_c   1.000
_cell.angle_alpha   90.00
_cell.angle_beta   90.00
_cell.angle_gamma   90.00
#
_symmetry.space_group_name_H-M   'P 1'
#
loop_
_entity.id
_entity.type
_entity.pdbx_description
1 polymer ?
#
loop_
_entity_poly.entity_id
_entity_poly.type
_entity_poly.pdbx_seq_one_letter_code
_entity_poly.pdbx_strand_id
1 'polypeptide(L)'
;MFKRLYARLLMQRGLRQLVLGSRRRAHRLFQKAAAREPSPSNLYNLALAHLNLLEYDQARQILESIFDPEKPEPLTALGLGQTYLLLDRWQEAVNVFQKLSDCYPQLRTLADYAAMAAEPERRKCYSQSTDLQFQAMLAREDGDRRQALKLLQEAESLAPEDAVLKHNIGVLLMELKADKELILSYLRQAMAMAPENIPFKKHFRKVWAKLSR
;
A
#
# COMPACT_ATOMS: atom_id res chain seq x y z
N MET A 1 1.44 15.27 -28.56
CA MET A 1 1.81 16.04 -27.35
C MET A 1 0.65 16.19 -26.35
N PHE A 2 -0.53 16.66 -26.77
CA PHE A 2 -1.70 16.88 -25.89
C PHE A 2 -2.21 15.64 -25.14
N LYS A 3 -2.26 14.47 -25.79
CA LYS A 3 -2.73 13.22 -25.14
C LYS A 3 -1.89 12.84 -23.91
N ARG A 4 -0.57 12.95 -23.99
CA ARG A 4 0.37 12.64 -22.88
C ARG A 4 0.27 13.62 -21.73
N LEU A 5 0.19 14.93 -22.03
CA LEU A 5 0.00 15.96 -21.01
C LEU A 5 -1.33 15.78 -20.27
N TYR A 6 -2.39 15.41 -20.99
CA TYR A 6 -3.69 15.15 -20.41
C TYR A 6 -3.70 13.87 -19.55
N ALA A 7 -3.08 12.79 -20.01
CA ALA A 7 -2.90 11.56 -19.21
C ALA A 7 -2.15 11.84 -17.91
N ARG A 8 -1.05 12.63 -17.98
CA ARG A 8 -0.30 13.07 -16.80
C ARG A 8 -1.16 13.89 -15.82
N LEU A 9 -2.00 14.78 -16.32
CA LEU A 9 -2.93 15.55 -15.47
C LEU A 9 -3.94 14.63 -14.77
N LEU A 10 -4.53 13.69 -15.51
CA LEU A 10 -5.47 12.70 -14.95
C LEU A 10 -4.80 11.86 -13.87
N MET A 11 -3.58 11.39 -14.11
CA MET A 11 -2.76 10.65 -13.15
C MET A 11 -2.53 11.47 -11.87
N GLN A 12 -2.10 12.74 -11.98
CA GLN A 12 -1.86 13.60 -10.81
C GLN A 12 -3.14 13.85 -9.99
N ARG A 13 -4.28 14.01 -10.67
CA ARG A 13 -5.59 14.11 -9.99
C ARG A 13 -5.96 12.80 -9.30
N GLY A 14 -5.71 11.66 -9.94
CA GLY A 14 -5.95 10.33 -9.37
C GLY A 14 -5.16 10.11 -8.08
N LEU A 15 -3.86 10.42 -8.10
CA LEU A 15 -3.00 10.35 -6.91
C LEU A 15 -3.52 11.23 -5.77
N ARG A 16 -3.99 12.45 -6.09
CA ARG A 16 -4.61 13.32 -5.08
C ARG A 16 -5.89 12.72 -4.50
N GLN A 17 -6.72 12.06 -5.31
CA GLN A 17 -7.93 11.40 -4.81
C GLN A 17 -7.62 10.20 -3.91
N LEU A 18 -6.56 9.43 -4.19
CA LEU A 18 -6.09 8.37 -3.27
C LEU A 18 -5.68 8.95 -1.93
N VAL A 19 -4.92 10.05 -1.92
CA VAL A 19 -4.52 10.75 -0.68
C VAL A 19 -5.74 11.26 0.11
N LEU A 20 -6.82 11.61 -0.58
CA LEU A 20 -8.09 12.02 0.04
C LEU A 20 -8.98 10.82 0.44
N GLY A 21 -8.51 9.58 0.32
CA GLY A 21 -9.29 8.37 0.60
C GLY A 21 -10.41 8.07 -0.41
N SER A 22 -10.51 8.86 -1.48
CA SER A 22 -11.57 8.73 -2.49
C SER A 22 -11.19 7.68 -3.55
N ARG A 23 -11.06 6.42 -3.13
CA ARG A 23 -10.56 5.27 -3.92
C ARG A 23 -11.28 5.10 -5.26
N ARG A 24 -12.62 5.10 -5.25
CA ARG A 24 -13.45 5.00 -6.48
C ARG A 24 -13.23 6.16 -7.46
N ARG A 25 -12.97 7.38 -6.96
CA ARG A 25 -12.67 8.54 -7.83
C ARG A 25 -11.27 8.42 -8.42
N ALA A 26 -10.31 7.95 -7.62
CA ALA A 26 -8.96 7.71 -8.09
C ALA A 26 -8.93 6.65 -9.21
N HIS A 27 -9.60 5.52 -9.01
CA HIS A 27 -9.75 4.46 -10.02
C HIS A 27 -10.25 5.00 -11.36
N ARG A 28 -11.37 5.75 -11.37
CA ARG A 28 -11.90 6.36 -12.60
C ARG A 28 -10.91 7.29 -13.30
N LEU A 29 -10.09 8.03 -12.54
CA LEU A 29 -9.09 8.93 -13.10
C LEU A 29 -7.91 8.16 -13.69
N PHE A 30 -7.44 7.11 -13.03
CA PHE A 30 -6.37 6.26 -13.55
C PHE A 30 -6.82 5.43 -14.74
N GLN A 31 -8.05 4.90 -14.73
CA GLN A 31 -8.61 4.20 -15.88
C GLN A 31 -8.64 5.12 -17.11
N LYS A 32 -9.08 6.38 -16.93
CA LYS A 32 -9.03 7.39 -18.00
C LYS A 32 -7.58 7.72 -18.41
N ALA A 33 -6.63 7.76 -17.50
CA ALA A 33 -5.22 8.02 -17.83
C ALA A 33 -4.62 6.88 -18.66
N ALA A 34 -4.80 5.63 -18.23
CA ALA A 34 -4.33 4.43 -18.90
C ALA A 34 -4.98 4.24 -20.28
N ALA A 35 -6.29 4.51 -20.41
CA ALA A 35 -6.98 4.46 -21.71
C ALA A 35 -6.47 5.50 -22.72
N ARG A 36 -5.88 6.61 -22.25
CA ARG A 36 -5.29 7.64 -23.11
C ARG A 36 -3.83 7.34 -23.46
N GLU A 37 -3.09 6.78 -22.51
CA GLU A 37 -1.69 6.40 -22.64
C GLU A 37 -1.41 5.17 -21.74
N PRO A 38 -1.39 3.95 -22.31
CA PRO A 38 -1.12 2.72 -21.56
C PRO A 38 0.39 2.55 -21.32
N SER A 39 0.98 3.46 -20.56
CA SER A 39 2.38 3.35 -20.13
C SER A 39 2.50 2.51 -18.85
N PRO A 40 3.66 1.90 -18.56
CA PRO A 40 3.87 1.16 -17.31
C PRO A 40 3.52 1.97 -16.06
N SER A 41 3.84 3.27 -16.04
CA SER A 41 3.49 4.16 -14.93
C SER A 41 1.97 4.37 -14.78
N ASN A 42 1.23 4.55 -15.88
CA ASN A 42 -0.22 4.71 -15.80
C ASN A 42 -0.93 3.40 -15.45
N LEU A 43 -0.44 2.27 -15.96
CA LEU A 43 -0.94 0.93 -15.65
C LEU A 43 -0.65 0.56 -14.19
N TYR A 44 0.55 0.85 -13.68
CA TYR A 44 0.87 0.71 -12.27
C TYR A 44 -0.09 1.52 -11.37
N ASN A 45 -0.36 2.79 -11.73
CA ASN A 45 -1.30 3.60 -10.96
C ASN A 45 -2.74 3.06 -11.02
N LEU A 46 -3.15 2.45 -12.13
CA LEU A 46 -4.44 1.77 -12.22
C LEU A 46 -4.47 0.51 -11.33
N ALA A 47 -3.42 -0.31 -11.36
CA ALA A 47 -3.28 -1.45 -10.46
C ALA A 47 -3.30 -1.02 -8.98
N LEU A 48 -2.63 0.08 -8.63
CA LEU A 48 -2.68 0.66 -7.29
C LEU A 48 -4.10 1.05 -6.88
N ALA A 49 -4.91 1.57 -7.81
CA ALA A 49 -6.32 1.83 -7.53
C ALA A 49 -7.13 0.54 -7.31
N HIS A 50 -6.88 -0.52 -8.09
CA HIS A 50 -7.49 -1.83 -7.87
C HIS A 50 -7.11 -2.41 -6.50
N LEU A 51 -5.83 -2.33 -6.10
CA LEU A 51 -5.38 -2.71 -4.75
C LEU A 51 -6.12 -1.95 -3.65
N ASN A 52 -6.31 -0.64 -3.83
CA ASN A 52 -7.06 0.17 -2.88
C ASN A 52 -8.57 -0.15 -2.84
N LEU A 53 -9.10 -0.75 -3.91
CA LEU A 53 -10.47 -1.25 -3.98
C LEU A 53 -10.59 -2.73 -3.58
N LEU A 54 -9.48 -3.37 -3.18
CA LEU A 54 -9.39 -4.79 -2.84
C LEU A 54 -9.68 -5.73 -4.02
N GLU A 55 -9.54 -5.18 -5.23
CA GLU A 55 -9.69 -5.89 -6.50
C GLU A 55 -8.33 -6.51 -6.89
N TYR A 56 -7.85 -7.43 -6.05
CA TYR A 56 -6.48 -7.94 -6.11
C TYR A 56 -6.18 -8.72 -7.40
N ASP A 57 -7.14 -9.49 -7.93
CA ASP A 57 -6.98 -10.20 -9.19
C ASP A 57 -6.79 -9.25 -10.39
N GLN A 58 -7.53 -8.15 -10.43
CA GLN A 58 -7.41 -7.13 -11.47
C GLN A 58 -6.07 -6.40 -11.35
N ALA A 59 -5.65 -6.07 -10.12
CA ALA A 59 -4.33 -5.51 -9.88
C ALA A 59 -3.22 -6.44 -10.37
N ARG A 60 -3.32 -7.74 -10.05
CA ARG A 60 -2.38 -8.78 -10.50
C ARG A 60 -2.27 -8.80 -12.01
N GLN A 61 -3.39 -8.93 -12.72
CA GLN A 61 -3.39 -9.02 -14.19
C GLN A 61 -2.70 -7.82 -14.84
N ILE A 62 -2.95 -6.61 -14.32
CA ILE A 62 -2.32 -5.39 -14.83
C ILE A 62 -0.82 -5.40 -14.53
N LEU A 63 -0.42 -5.74 -13.31
CA LEU A 63 0.99 -5.75 -12.91
C LEU A 63 1.79 -6.83 -13.64
N GLU A 64 1.23 -8.03 -13.82
CA GLU A 64 1.82 -9.09 -14.65
C GLU A 64 2.03 -8.61 -16.10
N SER A 65 1.11 -7.81 -16.66
CA SER A 65 1.23 -7.30 -18.03
C SER A 65 2.34 -6.27 -18.25
N ILE A 66 2.85 -5.64 -17.18
CA ILE A 66 3.91 -4.62 -17.25
C ILE A 66 5.20 -5.06 -16.55
N PHE A 67 5.23 -6.25 -15.96
CA PHE A 67 6.39 -6.79 -15.28
C PHE A 67 7.34 -7.46 -16.27
N ASP A 68 8.62 -7.10 -16.19
CA ASP A 68 9.70 -7.73 -16.95
C ASP A 68 10.61 -8.49 -15.97
N PRO A 69 10.65 -9.83 -16.01
CA PRO A 69 11.46 -10.62 -15.09
C PRO A 69 12.97 -10.49 -15.30
N GLU A 70 13.42 -10.10 -16.50
CA GLU A 70 14.85 -9.91 -16.81
C GLU A 70 15.34 -8.52 -16.43
N LYS A 71 14.41 -7.56 -16.38
CA LYS A 71 14.66 -6.20 -15.92
C LYS A 71 13.58 -5.74 -14.94
N PRO A 72 13.53 -6.31 -13.72
CA PRO A 72 12.47 -6.04 -12.77
C PRO A 72 12.56 -4.58 -12.28
N GLU A 73 11.68 -3.73 -12.78
CA GLU A 73 11.59 -2.35 -12.31
C GLU A 73 11.07 -2.34 -10.85
N PRO A 74 11.73 -1.66 -9.89
CA PRO A 74 11.42 -1.79 -8.48
C PRO A 74 9.97 -1.49 -8.11
N LEU A 75 9.37 -0.44 -8.67
CA LEU A 75 8.00 -0.06 -8.34
C LEU A 75 7.01 -1.15 -8.78
N THR A 76 7.16 -1.64 -10.01
CA THR A 76 6.30 -2.68 -10.59
C THR A 76 6.47 -4.02 -9.89
N ALA A 77 7.72 -4.44 -9.65
CA ALA A 77 8.04 -5.70 -8.98
C ALA A 77 7.56 -5.71 -7.51
N LEU A 78 7.75 -4.61 -6.77
CA LEU A 78 7.19 -4.45 -5.42
C LEU A 78 5.66 -4.54 -5.43
N GLY A 79 5.00 -3.82 -6.34
CA GLY A 79 3.55 -3.87 -6.48
C GLY A 79 3.05 -5.28 -6.78
N LEU A 80 3.70 -6.00 -7.69
CA LEU A 80 3.33 -7.38 -8.05
C LEU A 80 3.56 -8.36 -6.90
N GLY A 81 4.73 -8.31 -6.26
CA GLY A 81 5.05 -9.15 -5.11
C GLY A 81 4.06 -8.94 -3.95
N GLN A 82 3.74 -7.69 -3.62
CA GLN A 82 2.73 -7.37 -2.60
C GLN A 82 1.32 -7.85 -3.01
N THR A 83 0.98 -7.73 -4.29
CA THR A 83 -0.31 -8.25 -4.79
C THR A 83 -0.38 -9.78 -4.65
N TYR A 84 0.72 -10.49 -4.91
CA TYR A 84 0.77 -11.93 -4.68
C TYR A 84 0.65 -12.30 -3.20
N LEU A 85 1.26 -11.55 -2.29
CA LEU A 85 1.09 -11.75 -0.85
C LEU A 85 -0.39 -11.62 -0.44
N LEU A 86 -1.09 -10.60 -0.95
CA LEU A 86 -2.53 -10.37 -0.66
C LEU A 86 -3.45 -11.44 -1.28
N LEU A 87 -2.96 -12.21 -2.24
CA LEU A 87 -3.66 -13.32 -2.88
C LEU A 87 -3.22 -14.69 -2.33
N ASP A 88 -2.42 -14.72 -1.26
CA ASP A 88 -1.77 -15.93 -0.72
C ASP A 88 -0.96 -16.72 -1.77
N ARG A 89 -0.51 -16.05 -2.84
CA ARG A 89 0.36 -16.61 -3.91
C ARG A 89 1.82 -16.54 -3.48
N TRP A 90 2.13 -17.28 -2.42
CA TRP A 90 3.40 -17.19 -1.69
C TRP A 90 4.62 -17.45 -2.58
N GLN A 91 4.56 -18.48 -3.43
CA GLN A 91 5.71 -18.87 -4.24
C GLN A 91 6.00 -17.82 -5.32
N GLU A 92 4.95 -17.26 -5.93
CA GLU A 92 5.09 -16.20 -6.91
C GLU A 92 5.62 -14.92 -6.27
N ALA A 93 5.18 -14.59 -5.05
CA ALA A 93 5.73 -13.49 -4.27
C ALA A 93 7.23 -13.68 -4.00
N VAL A 94 7.64 -14.84 -3.48
CA VAL A 94 9.06 -15.18 -3.24
C VAL A 94 9.88 -14.99 -4.52
N ASN A 95 9.42 -15.54 -5.64
CA ASN A 95 10.14 -15.47 -6.91
C ASN A 95 10.35 -14.01 -7.38
N VAL A 96 9.33 -13.15 -7.25
CA VAL A 96 9.43 -11.74 -7.64
C VAL A 96 10.39 -10.98 -6.71
N PHE A 97 10.27 -11.17 -5.40
CA PHE A 97 11.13 -10.48 -4.44
C PHE A 97 12.59 -10.92 -4.54
N GLN A 98 12.85 -12.21 -4.77
CA GLN A 98 14.20 -12.74 -4.97
C GLN A 98 14.86 -12.12 -6.21
N LYS A 99 14.19 -12.14 -7.36
CA LYS A 99 14.70 -11.52 -8.60
C LYS A 99 14.98 -10.02 -8.42
N LEU A 100 14.08 -9.33 -7.72
CA LEU A 100 14.28 -7.91 -7.45
C LEU A 100 15.45 -7.68 -6.49
N SER A 101 15.63 -8.52 -5.47
CA SER A 101 16.76 -8.46 -4.55
C SER A 101 18.10 -8.71 -5.24
N ASP A 102 18.15 -9.61 -6.23
CA ASP A 102 19.37 -9.88 -7.01
C ASP A 102 19.82 -8.66 -7.81
N CYS A 103 18.85 -7.89 -8.33
CA CYS A 103 19.11 -6.66 -9.10
C CYS A 103 19.32 -5.42 -8.22
N TYR A 104 18.74 -5.39 -7.01
CA TYR A 104 18.73 -4.23 -6.10
C TYR A 104 19.08 -4.64 -4.66
N PRO A 105 20.30 -5.17 -4.41
CA PRO A 105 20.69 -5.71 -3.10
C PRO A 105 20.69 -4.67 -1.95
N GLN A 106 20.67 -3.39 -2.27
CA GLN A 106 20.57 -2.29 -1.31
C GLN A 106 19.17 -2.15 -0.67
N LEU A 107 18.13 -2.73 -1.27
CA LEU A 107 16.75 -2.66 -0.77
C LEU A 107 16.52 -3.77 0.26
N ARG A 108 17.00 -3.56 1.49
CA ARG A 108 16.93 -4.56 2.58
C ARG A 108 15.52 -5.10 2.85
N THR A 109 14.50 -4.27 2.66
CA THR A 109 13.09 -4.65 2.88
C THR A 109 12.61 -5.77 1.94
N LEU A 110 13.29 -6.02 0.82
CA LEU A 110 12.95 -7.11 -0.10
C LEU A 110 13.24 -8.48 0.49
N ALA A 111 14.34 -8.61 1.25
CA ALA A 111 14.68 -9.85 1.92
C ALA A 111 13.63 -10.20 2.99
N ASP A 112 13.12 -9.20 3.70
CA ASP A 112 12.07 -9.39 4.71
C ASP A 112 10.76 -9.89 4.09
N TYR A 113 10.35 -9.32 2.95
CA TYR A 113 9.16 -9.81 2.21
C TYR A 113 9.34 -11.24 1.69
N ALA A 114 10.53 -11.58 1.15
CA ALA A 114 10.82 -12.93 0.68
C ALA A 114 10.83 -13.95 1.83
N ALA A 115 11.46 -13.63 2.96
CA ALA A 115 11.48 -14.48 4.15
C ALA A 115 10.09 -14.69 4.74
N MET A 116 9.30 -13.61 4.84
CA MET A 116 7.90 -13.68 5.28
C MET A 116 7.06 -14.62 4.39
N ALA A 117 7.24 -14.56 3.08
CA ALA A 117 6.52 -15.42 2.14
C ALA A 117 7.02 -16.87 2.14
N ALA A 118 8.27 -17.12 2.55
CA ALA A 118 8.85 -18.46 2.60
C ALA A 118 8.51 -19.23 3.89
N GLU A 119 8.34 -18.55 5.03
CA GLU A 119 8.11 -19.18 6.34
C GLU A 119 6.62 -19.43 6.61
N PRO A 120 6.15 -20.67 6.85
CA PRO A 120 4.72 -20.98 7.03
C PRO A 120 4.04 -20.21 8.19
N GLU A 121 4.70 -20.08 9.33
CA GLU A 121 4.14 -19.35 10.47
C GLU A 121 4.01 -17.86 10.19
N ARG A 122 5.00 -17.25 9.53
CA ARG A 122 4.93 -15.85 9.10
C ARG A 122 3.82 -15.63 8.08
N ARG A 123 3.65 -16.55 7.11
CA ARG A 123 2.53 -16.51 6.15
C ARG A 123 1.17 -16.53 6.85
N LYS A 124 1.02 -17.40 7.85
CA LYS A 124 -0.20 -17.48 8.65
C LYS A 124 -0.47 -16.19 9.41
N CYS A 125 0.52 -15.64 10.12
CA CYS A 125 0.38 -14.36 10.82
C CYS A 125 0.06 -13.21 9.84
N TYR A 126 0.69 -13.19 8.66
CA TYR A 126 0.42 -12.20 7.63
C TYR A 126 -1.03 -12.29 7.14
N SER A 127 -1.48 -13.48 6.73
CA SER A 127 -2.84 -13.74 6.24
C SER A 127 -3.89 -13.33 7.30
N GLN A 128 -3.70 -13.75 8.55
CA GLN A 128 -4.57 -13.36 9.67
C GLN A 128 -4.56 -11.84 9.93
N SER A 129 -3.39 -11.19 9.86
CA SER A 129 -3.28 -9.74 9.99
C SER A 129 -4.02 -9.02 8.87
N THR A 130 -3.89 -9.48 7.62
CA THR A 130 -4.59 -8.89 6.48
C THR A 130 -6.10 -9.06 6.54
N ASP A 131 -6.59 -10.20 7.05
CA ASP A 131 -8.02 -10.43 7.29
C ASP A 131 -8.58 -9.46 8.33
N LEU A 132 -7.86 -9.27 9.44
CA LEU A 132 -8.23 -8.29 10.47
C LEU A 132 -8.21 -6.86 9.93
N GLN A 133 -7.24 -6.51 9.09
CA GLN A 133 -7.18 -5.21 8.42
C GLN A 133 -8.38 -5.00 7.48
N PHE A 134 -8.80 -6.05 6.76
CA PHE A 134 -10.00 -6.00 5.92
C PHE A 134 -11.27 -5.81 6.76
N GLN A 135 -11.44 -6.58 7.83
CA GLN A 135 -12.57 -6.40 8.76
C GLN A 135 -12.58 -5.01 9.39
N ALA A 136 -11.42 -4.48 9.77
CA ALA A 136 -11.30 -3.13 10.31
C ALA A 136 -11.72 -2.06 9.29
N MET A 137 -11.41 -2.28 8.00
CA MET A 137 -11.84 -1.41 6.93
C MET A 137 -13.36 -1.39 6.79
N LEU A 138 -14.00 -2.56 6.78
CA LEU A 138 -15.46 -2.68 6.73
C LEU A 138 -16.12 -1.99 7.95
N ALA A 139 -15.63 -2.28 9.16
CA ALA A 139 -16.12 -1.64 10.38
C ALA A 139 -16.00 -0.12 10.34
N ARG A 140 -14.89 0.41 9.80
CA ARG A 140 -14.69 1.85 9.62
C ARG A 140 -15.66 2.45 8.59
N GLU A 141 -15.95 1.74 7.50
CA GLU A 141 -16.92 2.16 6.47
C GLU A 141 -18.35 2.19 7.03
N ASP A 142 -18.70 1.22 7.89
CA ASP A 142 -19.96 1.19 8.63
C ASP A 142 -20.03 2.25 9.76
N GLY A 143 -18.93 2.97 9.98
CA GLY A 143 -18.84 4.06 10.95
C GLY A 143 -18.39 3.64 12.35
N ASP A 144 -18.23 2.34 12.61
CA ASP A 144 -17.71 1.79 13.86
C ASP A 144 -16.18 1.87 13.92
N ARG A 145 -15.70 3.11 14.11
CA ARG A 145 -14.28 3.42 14.22
C ARG A 145 -13.61 2.79 15.44
N ARG A 146 -14.37 2.46 16.49
CA ARG A 146 -13.82 1.84 17.71
C ARG A 146 -13.53 0.37 17.46
N GLN A 147 -14.46 -0.34 16.83
CA GLN A 147 -14.23 -1.73 16.43
C GLN A 147 -13.10 -1.81 15.40
N ALA A 148 -13.08 -0.91 14.42
CA ALA A 148 -11.97 -0.82 13.47
C ALA A 148 -10.62 -0.67 14.16
N LEU A 149 -10.53 0.15 15.21
CA LEU A 149 -9.27 0.33 15.95
C LEU A 149 -8.84 -0.95 16.67
N LYS A 150 -9.77 -1.65 17.33
CA LYS A 150 -9.49 -2.93 17.99
C LYS A 150 -8.94 -3.96 17.01
N LEU A 151 -9.61 -4.13 15.87
CA LEU A 151 -9.19 -5.07 14.83
C LEU A 151 -7.79 -4.72 14.29
N LEU A 152 -7.46 -3.44 14.10
CA LEU A 152 -6.11 -3.05 13.69
C LEU A 152 -5.06 -3.29 14.80
N GLN A 153 -5.41 -3.16 16.07
CA GLN A 153 -4.50 -3.48 17.19
C GLN A 153 -4.24 -4.98 17.31
N GLU A 154 -5.26 -5.81 17.07
CA GLU A 154 -5.10 -7.25 16.96
C GLU A 154 -4.20 -7.60 15.76
N ALA A 155 -4.41 -6.97 14.60
CA ALA A 155 -3.56 -7.12 13.42
C ALA A 155 -2.10 -6.72 13.70
N GLU A 156 -1.89 -5.70 14.54
CA GLU A 156 -0.56 -5.20 14.92
C GLU A 156 0.18 -6.21 15.80
N SER A 157 -0.53 -6.97 16.63
CA SER A 157 0.07 -8.05 17.41
C SER A 157 0.61 -9.20 16.55
N LEU A 158 0.06 -9.39 15.35
CA LEU A 158 0.47 -10.43 14.40
C LEU A 158 1.55 -9.96 13.42
N ALA A 159 1.56 -8.67 13.09
CA ALA A 159 2.50 -8.06 12.15
C ALA A 159 3.06 -6.73 12.70
N PRO A 160 3.90 -6.75 13.75
CA PRO A 160 4.35 -5.53 14.41
C PRO A 160 5.28 -4.67 13.52
N GLU A 161 5.92 -5.28 12.53
CA GLU A 161 6.76 -4.65 11.52
C GLU A 161 6.01 -4.05 10.31
N ASP A 162 4.68 -4.19 10.22
CA ASP A 162 3.90 -3.64 9.10
C ASP A 162 3.77 -2.10 9.21
N ALA A 163 4.63 -1.38 8.48
CA ALA A 163 4.63 0.07 8.41
C ALA A 163 3.31 0.67 7.89
N VAL A 164 2.60 -0.04 6.99
CA VAL A 164 1.30 0.39 6.44
C VAL A 164 0.22 0.28 7.52
N LEU A 165 0.22 -0.81 8.29
CA LEU A 165 -0.67 -0.99 9.42
C LEU A 165 -0.49 0.11 10.48
N LYS A 166 0.76 0.42 10.86
CA LYS A 166 1.06 1.53 11.80
C LYS A 166 0.52 2.86 11.28
N HIS A 167 0.67 3.12 9.97
CA HIS A 167 0.12 4.32 9.34
C HIS A 167 -1.41 4.34 9.41
N ASN A 168 -2.07 3.23 9.10
CA ASN A 168 -3.53 3.10 9.11
C ASN A 168 -4.11 3.31 10.52
N ILE A 169 -3.46 2.75 11.55
CA ILE A 169 -3.82 3.00 12.96
C ILE A 169 -3.68 4.49 13.27
N GLY A 170 -2.55 5.12 12.91
CA GLY A 170 -2.34 6.55 13.11
C GLY A 170 -3.43 7.41 12.45
N VAL A 171 -3.84 7.08 11.22
CA VAL A 171 -4.95 7.76 10.52
C VAL A 171 -6.27 7.57 11.24
N LEU A 172 -6.59 6.35 11.68
CA LEU A 172 -7.84 6.06 12.38
C LEU A 172 -7.92 6.77 13.74
N LEU A 173 -6.81 6.83 14.47
CA LEU A 173 -6.69 7.60 15.71
C LEU A 173 -6.96 9.09 15.50
N MET A 174 -6.56 9.66 14.36
CA MET A 174 -6.92 11.03 14.01
C MET A 174 -8.44 11.22 13.81
N GLU A 175 -9.12 10.25 13.20
CA GLU A 175 -10.58 10.29 13.03
C GLU A 175 -11.31 10.22 14.36
N LEU A 176 -10.77 9.42 15.28
CA LEU A 176 -11.26 9.27 16.65
C LEU A 176 -10.90 10.46 17.56
N LYS A 177 -10.10 11.42 17.07
CA LYS A 177 -9.55 12.55 17.86
C LYS A 177 -8.84 12.07 19.13
N ALA A 178 -8.08 10.98 19.01
CA ALA A 178 -7.27 10.44 20.09
C ALA A 178 -6.14 11.40 20.49
N ASP A 179 -5.38 11.01 21.51
CA ASP A 179 -4.24 11.78 21.99
C ASP A 179 -3.22 12.09 20.88
N LYS A 180 -2.73 13.34 20.88
CA LYS A 180 -1.84 13.84 19.84
C LYS A 180 -0.50 13.09 19.81
N GLU A 181 0.04 12.74 20.98
CA GLU A 181 1.32 12.01 21.07
C GLU A 181 1.16 10.59 20.57
N LEU A 182 0.05 9.93 20.89
CA LEU A 182 -0.26 8.59 20.39
C LEU A 182 -0.35 8.58 18.85
N ILE A 183 -1.08 9.54 18.25
CA ILE A 183 -1.18 9.69 16.80
C ILE A 183 0.22 9.86 16.18
N LEU A 184 1.03 10.77 16.73
CA LEU A 184 2.36 11.06 16.20
C LEU A 184 3.34 9.90 16.40
N SER A 185 3.18 9.11 17.46
CA SER A 185 3.99 7.90 17.69
C SER A 185 3.80 6.88 16.57
N TYR A 186 2.54 6.52 16.25
CA TYR A 186 2.23 5.57 15.19
C TYR A 186 2.71 6.05 13.81
N LEU A 187 2.47 7.32 13.48
CA LEU A 187 2.92 7.87 12.19
C LEU A 187 4.46 7.97 12.10
N ARG A 188 5.15 8.18 13.22
CA ARG A 188 6.62 8.18 13.28
C ARG A 188 7.16 6.78 13.08
N GLN A 189 6.57 5.76 13.72
CA GLN A 189 6.94 4.35 13.51
C GLN A 189 6.82 3.95 12.04
N ALA A 190 5.67 4.23 11.41
CA ALA A 190 5.47 3.97 9.98
C ALA A 190 6.56 4.60 9.09
N MET A 191 6.92 5.85 9.35
CA MET A 191 7.98 6.55 8.61
C MET A 191 9.38 5.97 8.88
N ALA A 192 9.65 5.53 10.11
CA ALA A 192 10.95 4.96 10.46
C ALA A 192 11.14 3.55 9.89
N MET A 193 10.06 2.77 9.79
CA MET A 193 10.05 1.42 9.23
C MET A 193 10.16 1.41 7.70
N ALA A 194 9.58 2.42 7.03
CA ALA A 194 9.67 2.58 5.57
C ALA A 194 10.20 3.99 5.20
N PRO A 195 11.48 4.31 5.47
CA PRO A 195 12.05 5.63 5.24
C PRO A 195 12.05 6.07 3.77
N GLU A 196 12.06 5.11 2.84
CA GLU A 196 11.92 5.30 1.40
C GLU A 196 10.50 5.69 0.96
N ASN A 197 9.49 5.45 1.82
CA ASN A 197 8.11 5.80 1.53
C ASN A 197 7.87 7.32 1.71
N ILE A 198 8.14 8.06 0.63
CA ILE A 198 7.94 9.52 0.57
C ILE A 198 6.52 9.95 1.00
N PRO A 199 5.43 9.26 0.61
CA PRO A 199 4.09 9.53 1.13
C PRO A 199 3.99 9.55 2.66
N PHE A 200 4.58 8.57 3.37
CA PHE A 200 4.56 8.54 4.84
C PHE A 200 5.24 9.76 5.45
N LYS A 201 6.42 10.11 4.94
CA LYS A 201 7.15 11.31 5.38
C LYS A 201 6.36 12.60 5.16
N LYS A 202 5.69 12.73 4.01
CA LYS A 202 4.82 13.88 3.69
C LYS A 202 3.59 13.93 4.60
N HIS A 203 2.95 12.78 4.83
CA HIS A 203 1.78 12.70 5.69
C HIS A 203 2.14 13.09 7.13
N PHE A 204 3.19 12.51 7.69
CA PHE A 204 3.68 12.83 9.04
C PHE A 204 3.92 14.33 9.22
N ARG A 205 4.68 14.97 8.30
CA ARG A 205 4.94 16.42 8.36
C ARG A 205 3.67 17.26 8.38
N LYS A 206 2.68 16.89 7.56
CA LYS A 206 1.39 17.59 7.49
C LYS A 206 0.62 17.45 8.80
N VAL A 207 0.58 16.25 9.37
CA VAL A 207 -0.13 15.97 10.64
C VAL A 207 0.56 16.67 11.80
N TRP A 208 1.88 16.57 11.90
CA TRP A 208 2.68 17.24 12.93
C TRP A 208 2.44 18.75 12.93
N ALA A 209 2.53 19.41 11.76
CA ALA A 209 2.27 20.84 11.64
C ALA A 209 0.83 21.24 12.04
N LYS A 210 -0.14 20.34 11.90
CA LYS A 210 -1.54 20.56 12.31
C LYS A 210 -1.74 20.38 13.81
N LEU A 211 -1.06 19.42 14.43
CA LEU A 211 -1.26 19.05 15.84
C LEU A 211 -0.33 19.80 16.81
N SER A 212 0.79 20.35 16.33
CA SER A 212 1.72 21.18 17.10
C SER A 212 1.32 22.66 17.18
N ARG A 213 0.15 23.02 16.65
CA ARG A 213 -0.52 24.30 16.89
C ARG A 213 -1.60 24.12 17.94
#